data_AF-A0A0Q6WV21-F1
#
_entry.id   AF-A0A0Q6WV21-F1
#
_cell.length_a   1.000
_cell.length_b   1.000
_cell.length_c   1.000
_cell.angle_alpha   90.00
_cell.angle_beta   90.00
_cell.angle_gamma   90.00
#
_symmetry.space_group_name_H-M   'P 1'
#
loop_
_entity.id
_entity.type
_entity.pdbx_description
1 polymer ?
#
loop_
_entity_poly.entity_id
_entity_poly.type
_entity_poly.pdbx_seq_one_letter_code
_entity_poly.pdbx_strand_id
1 'polypeptide(L)'
;MSSHNAAPYYFVPGPSRWPMLAGISLLITMIGASAWVNDASWGSTVNIIGILATLTVLYFWFGDAIKESEGGLYSKRIDHSYRWSMGWFIFSEVMFFGAFFGALFYARAISLPWLGDLDHKFIWPDFAAQWGNTPAGVVESFTAMGPFPIPTINTALLLLSGLTLTIAHHALIAGKRGKTVGWLAATVALGAVFMCFQVYEYMHAYSELNLKLTSGIYGSTFYLLTGFHGFHVTMGAIMLAVVMVRVMKGHFTPEHHFGFEGAAWYWHFVDVVWLGLYIVVYWL
;
A
#
# COMPACT_ATOMS: atom_id res chain seq x y z
N MET A 1 38.56 8.39 -3.57
CA MET A 1 37.68 8.75 -4.70
C MET A 1 37.81 7.68 -5.76
N SER A 2 36.98 6.63 -5.71
CA SER A 2 36.93 5.66 -6.80
C SER A 2 36.07 6.27 -7.91
N SER A 3 36.67 6.52 -9.07
CA SER A 3 35.92 6.79 -10.29
C SER A 3 35.02 5.58 -10.55
N HIS A 4 33.70 5.74 -10.38
CA HIS A 4 32.72 4.78 -10.84
C HIS A 4 32.85 4.68 -12.36
N ASN A 5 33.64 3.72 -12.83
CA ASN A 5 33.66 3.29 -14.22
C ASN A 5 32.24 2.82 -14.55
N ALA A 6 31.47 3.67 -15.21
CA ALA A 6 30.17 3.29 -15.74
C ALA A 6 30.41 2.15 -16.73
N ALA A 7 30.05 0.92 -16.35
CA ALA A 7 30.14 -0.23 -17.24
C ALA A 7 29.44 0.13 -18.56
N PRO A 8 30.12 0.04 -19.72
CA PRO A 8 29.56 0.47 -21.01
C PRO A 8 28.43 -0.47 -21.50
N TYR A 9 28.19 -1.56 -20.77
CA TYR A 9 27.22 -2.60 -21.09
C TYR A 9 26.08 -2.62 -20.07
N TYR A 10 24.96 -3.21 -20.48
CA TYR A 10 23.85 -3.52 -19.58
C TYR A 10 24.24 -4.75 -18.75
N PHE A 11 24.38 -4.61 -17.44
CA PHE A 11 24.68 -5.74 -16.57
C PHE A 11 23.53 -6.76 -16.60
N VAL A 12 23.88 -8.00 -16.91
CA VAL A 12 22.99 -9.16 -16.87
C VAL A 12 23.43 -9.99 -15.67
N PRO A 13 22.58 -10.14 -14.64
CA PRO A 13 22.90 -10.97 -13.48
C PRO A 13 23.15 -12.43 -13.89
N GLY A 14 24.02 -13.12 -13.13
CA GLY A 14 24.18 -14.57 -13.25
C GLY A 14 22.92 -15.33 -12.80
N PRO A 15 22.93 -16.68 -12.88
CA PRO A 15 21.82 -17.50 -12.43
C PRO A 15 21.43 -17.20 -10.98
N SER A 16 20.14 -16.95 -10.74
CA SER A 16 19.60 -16.66 -9.41
C SER A 16 18.57 -17.71 -8.99
N ARG A 17 18.68 -18.17 -7.75
CA ARG A 17 17.72 -19.10 -7.13
C ARG A 17 16.44 -18.41 -6.64
N TRP A 18 16.47 -17.09 -6.49
CA TRP A 18 15.39 -16.33 -5.85
C TRP A 18 14.05 -16.43 -6.57
N PRO A 19 13.95 -16.39 -7.92
CA PRO A 19 12.68 -16.56 -8.61
C PRO A 19 11.99 -17.89 -8.30
N MET A 20 12.75 -18.99 -8.28
CA MET A 20 12.22 -20.32 -7.97
C MET A 20 11.74 -20.41 -6.52
N LEU A 21 12.55 -19.93 -5.57
CA LEU A 21 12.19 -19.93 -4.15
C LEU A 21 10.98 -19.03 -3.87
N ALA A 22 10.87 -17.88 -4.55
CA ALA A 22 9.71 -17.02 -4.48
C ALA A 22 8.45 -17.75 -4.95
N GLY A 23 8.51 -18.40 -6.13
CA GLY A 23 7.40 -19.20 -6.66
C GLY A 23 6.95 -20.31 -5.71
N ILE A 24 7.88 -21.07 -5.14
CA ILE A 24 7.58 -22.12 -4.15
C ILE A 24 6.94 -21.53 -2.88
N SER A 25 7.51 -20.44 -2.34
CA SER A 25 6.99 -19.81 -1.12
C SER A 25 5.58 -19.24 -1.31
N LEU A 26 5.30 -18.64 -2.46
CA LEU A 26 3.97 -18.12 -2.81
C LEU A 26 2.97 -19.26 -2.99
N LEU A 27 3.38 -20.38 -3.60
CA LEU A 27 2.52 -21.56 -3.73
C LEU A 27 2.15 -22.12 -2.35
N ILE A 28 3.11 -22.28 -1.44
CA ILE A 28 2.86 -22.73 -0.06
C ILE A 28 1.91 -21.77 0.65
N THR A 29 2.12 -20.46 0.50
CA THR A 29 1.25 -19.42 1.06
C THR A 29 -0.19 -19.60 0.59
N MET A 30 -0.42 -19.79 -0.72
CA MET A 30 -1.76 -19.91 -1.29
C MET A 30 -2.44 -21.24 -0.96
N ILE A 31 -1.69 -22.36 -0.89
CA ILE A 31 -2.21 -23.64 -0.41
C ILE A 31 -2.69 -23.51 1.04
N GLY A 32 -1.87 -22.91 1.90
CA GLY A 32 -2.23 -22.65 3.30
C GLY A 32 -3.43 -21.72 3.42
N ALA A 33 -3.48 -20.63 2.65
CA ALA A 33 -4.59 -19.67 2.67
C ALA A 33 -5.91 -20.35 2.25
N SER A 34 -5.88 -21.10 1.15
CA SER A 34 -7.05 -21.84 0.66
C SER A 34 -7.55 -22.84 1.70
N ALA A 35 -6.63 -23.61 2.30
CA ALA A 35 -6.97 -24.57 3.34
C ALA A 35 -7.53 -23.90 4.60
N TRP A 36 -6.98 -22.75 5.00
CA TRP A 36 -7.45 -22.00 6.17
C TRP A 36 -8.87 -21.46 5.94
N VAL A 37 -9.16 -20.88 4.78
CA VAL A 37 -10.51 -20.39 4.44
C VAL A 37 -11.54 -21.54 4.38
N ASN A 38 -11.10 -22.77 4.15
CA ASN A 38 -11.94 -23.98 4.15
C ASN A 38 -11.87 -24.77 5.47
N ASP A 39 -11.52 -24.11 6.58
CA ASP A 39 -11.50 -24.68 7.94
C ASP A 39 -10.61 -25.91 8.15
N ALA A 40 -9.61 -26.13 7.28
CA ALA A 40 -8.62 -27.17 7.49
C ALA A 40 -7.67 -26.79 8.62
N SER A 41 -7.53 -27.67 9.62
CA SER A 41 -6.75 -27.41 10.84
C SER A 41 -5.26 -27.08 10.60
N TRP A 42 -4.69 -27.56 9.49
CA TRP A 42 -3.30 -27.29 9.11
C TRP A 42 -3.13 -26.01 8.29
N GLY A 43 -4.21 -25.42 7.77
CA GLY A 43 -4.17 -24.32 6.81
C GLY A 43 -3.45 -23.09 7.34
N SER A 44 -3.77 -22.64 8.55
CA SER A 44 -3.17 -21.45 9.17
C SER A 44 -1.66 -21.59 9.36
N THR A 45 -1.21 -22.73 9.89
CA THR A 45 0.21 -23.02 10.09
C THR A 45 0.97 -23.01 8.77
N VAL A 46 0.44 -23.69 7.73
CA VAL A 46 1.07 -23.73 6.41
C VAL A 46 1.11 -22.34 5.76
N ASN A 47 0.04 -21.55 5.91
CA ASN A 47 0.00 -20.18 5.41
C ASN A 47 1.07 -19.30 6.05
N ILE A 48 1.20 -19.33 7.38
CA ILE A 48 2.21 -18.55 8.12
C ILE A 48 3.63 -18.96 7.68
N ILE A 49 3.90 -20.26 7.54
CA ILE A 49 5.19 -20.77 7.03
C ILE A 49 5.47 -20.21 5.63
N GLY A 50 4.46 -20.24 4.75
CA GLY A 50 4.57 -19.68 3.40
C GLY A 50 4.92 -18.19 3.42
N ILE A 51 4.20 -17.38 4.21
CA ILE A 51 4.45 -15.93 4.34
C ILE A 51 5.86 -15.67 4.85
N LEU A 52 6.30 -16.36 5.91
CA LEU A 52 7.66 -16.19 6.45
C LEU A 52 8.73 -16.60 5.43
N ALA A 53 8.50 -17.66 4.65
CA ALA A 53 9.38 -18.06 3.56
C ALA A 53 9.45 -16.98 2.47
N THR A 54 8.32 -16.40 2.05
CA THR A 54 8.30 -15.32 1.06
C THR A 54 9.04 -14.08 1.57
N LEU A 55 8.81 -13.67 2.82
CA LEU A 55 9.54 -12.55 3.43
C LEU A 55 11.05 -12.80 3.50
N THR A 56 11.45 -14.04 3.80
CA THR A 56 12.86 -14.44 3.83
C THR A 56 13.49 -14.35 2.44
N VAL A 57 12.79 -14.84 1.41
CA VAL A 57 13.25 -14.72 0.01
C VAL A 57 13.42 -13.26 -0.38
N LEU A 58 12.42 -12.41 -0.10
CA LEU A 58 12.48 -10.98 -0.42
C LEU A 58 13.64 -10.29 0.30
N TYR A 59 13.88 -10.59 1.58
CA TYR A 59 14.98 -10.03 2.35
C TYR A 59 16.34 -10.32 1.70
N PHE A 60 16.61 -11.57 1.35
CA PHE A 60 17.87 -11.93 0.72
C PHE A 60 17.98 -11.46 -0.73
N TRP A 61 16.89 -11.51 -1.50
CA TRP A 61 16.89 -11.05 -2.89
C TRP A 61 17.15 -9.55 -2.97
N PHE A 62 16.47 -8.72 -2.17
CA PHE A 62 16.78 -7.30 -2.12
C PHE A 62 18.17 -7.02 -1.55
N GLY A 63 18.65 -7.85 -0.61
CA GLY A 63 20.03 -7.79 -0.14
C GLY A 63 21.05 -7.97 -1.26
N ASP A 64 20.84 -8.93 -2.15
CA ASP A 64 21.73 -9.17 -3.30
C ASP A 64 21.63 -8.02 -4.33
N ALA A 65 20.43 -7.51 -4.62
CA ALA A 65 20.27 -6.33 -5.48
C ALA A 65 20.98 -5.09 -4.91
N ILE A 66 20.96 -4.88 -3.58
CA ILE A 66 21.71 -3.81 -2.94
C ILE A 66 23.23 -4.05 -3.10
N LYS A 67 23.73 -5.27 -2.89
CA LYS A 67 25.16 -5.58 -3.07
C LYS A 67 25.62 -5.34 -4.50
N GLU A 68 24.82 -5.70 -5.49
CA GLU A 68 25.11 -5.46 -6.91
C GLU A 68 25.18 -3.96 -7.22
N SER A 69 24.22 -3.19 -6.68
CA SER A 69 24.20 -1.72 -6.78
C SER A 69 25.45 -1.08 -6.18
N GLU A 70 25.78 -1.41 -4.93
CA GLU A 70 26.96 -0.85 -4.24
C GLU A 70 28.28 -1.37 -4.83
N GLY A 71 28.27 -2.56 -5.46
CA GLY A 71 29.40 -3.13 -6.19
C GLY A 71 29.74 -2.39 -7.49
N GLY A 72 28.95 -1.39 -7.89
CA GLY A 72 29.18 -0.58 -9.09
C GLY A 72 28.81 -1.28 -10.39
N LEU A 73 27.99 -2.35 -10.33
CA LEU A 73 27.58 -3.11 -11.51
C LEU A 73 26.47 -2.39 -12.31
N TYR A 74 25.78 -1.43 -11.71
CA TYR A 74 24.65 -0.73 -12.34
C TYR A 74 25.12 0.50 -13.11
N SER A 75 24.90 0.48 -14.44
CA SER A 75 25.15 1.60 -15.33
C SER A 75 23.92 2.51 -15.45
N LYS A 76 24.06 3.68 -16.09
CA LYS A 76 22.94 4.60 -16.36
C LYS A 76 21.78 3.95 -17.14
N ARG A 77 22.06 2.93 -17.96
CA ARG A 77 21.03 2.18 -18.69
C ARG A 77 20.15 1.39 -17.74
N ILE A 78 20.74 0.77 -16.72
CA ILE A 78 20.02 0.02 -15.69
C ILE A 78 19.21 0.96 -14.79
N ASP A 79 19.78 2.09 -14.41
CA ASP A 79 19.06 3.13 -13.66
C ASP A 79 17.79 3.56 -14.40
N HIS A 80 17.89 3.80 -15.71
CA HIS A 80 16.73 4.13 -16.54
C HIS A 80 15.69 3.00 -16.60
N SER A 81 16.13 1.75 -16.77
CA SER A 81 15.25 0.58 -16.73
C SER A 81 14.53 0.46 -15.39
N TYR A 82 15.22 0.62 -14.27
CA TYR A 82 14.62 0.56 -12.94
C TYR A 82 13.56 1.66 -12.73
N ARG A 83 13.80 2.88 -13.22
CA ARG A 83 12.81 3.97 -13.18
C ARG A 83 11.55 3.64 -13.96
N TRP A 84 11.69 3.09 -15.17
CA TRP A 84 10.52 2.62 -15.94
C TRP A 84 9.81 1.46 -15.27
N SER A 85 10.55 0.50 -14.72
CA SER A 85 9.95 -0.61 -13.96
C SER A 85 9.15 -0.11 -12.76
N MET A 86 9.68 0.87 -12.01
CA MET A 86 8.95 1.50 -10.90
C MET A 86 7.71 2.25 -11.39
N GLY A 87 7.81 2.98 -12.51
CA GLY A 87 6.68 3.66 -13.12
C GLY A 87 5.56 2.70 -13.53
N TRP A 88 5.91 1.59 -14.20
CA TRP A 88 4.95 0.56 -14.58
C TRP A 88 4.35 -0.18 -13.39
N PHE A 89 5.14 -0.43 -12.34
CA PHE A 89 4.65 -0.99 -11.09
C PHE A 89 3.62 -0.06 -10.42
N ILE A 90 3.93 1.23 -10.27
CA ILE A 90 2.97 2.20 -9.72
C ILE A 90 1.72 2.28 -10.60
N PHE A 91 1.88 2.26 -11.92
CA PHE A 91 0.74 2.26 -12.83
C PHE A 91 -0.16 1.04 -12.63
N SER A 92 0.40 -0.17 -12.45
CA SER A 92 -0.41 -1.36 -12.13
C SER A 92 -1.12 -1.24 -10.79
N GLU A 93 -0.49 -0.64 -9.77
CA GLU A 93 -1.14 -0.38 -8.48
C GLU A 93 -2.28 0.64 -8.61
N VAL A 94 -2.12 1.68 -9.43
CA VAL A 94 -3.21 2.63 -9.75
C VAL A 94 -4.39 1.91 -10.41
N MET A 95 -4.14 0.99 -11.36
CA MET A 95 -5.21 0.19 -11.98
C MET A 95 -5.87 -0.77 -10.98
N PHE A 96 -5.11 -1.35 -10.06
CA PHE A 96 -5.62 -2.20 -8.99
C PHE A 96 -6.60 -1.43 -8.08
N PHE A 97 -6.22 -0.24 -7.59
CA PHE A 97 -7.15 0.62 -6.86
C PHE A 97 -8.31 1.11 -7.74
N GLY A 98 -8.05 1.39 -9.02
CA GLY A 98 -9.07 1.76 -10.00
C GLY A 98 -10.19 0.72 -10.11
N ALA A 99 -9.88 -0.57 -10.00
CA ALA A 99 -10.89 -1.63 -9.96
C ALA A 99 -11.78 -1.54 -8.71
N PHE A 100 -11.22 -1.28 -7.52
CA PHE A 100 -12.01 -1.13 -6.30
C PHE A 100 -12.84 0.15 -6.27
N PHE A 101 -12.28 1.28 -6.72
CA PHE A 101 -13.05 2.51 -6.88
C PHE A 101 -14.14 2.34 -7.94
N GLY A 102 -13.88 1.61 -9.02
CA GLY A 102 -14.86 1.25 -10.03
C GLY A 102 -15.99 0.39 -9.47
N ALA A 103 -15.68 -0.59 -8.62
CA ALA A 103 -16.69 -1.41 -7.94
C ALA A 103 -17.55 -0.57 -6.98
N LEU A 104 -16.93 0.33 -6.20
CA LEU A 104 -17.65 1.26 -5.33
C LEU A 104 -18.56 2.21 -6.14
N PHE A 105 -18.03 2.78 -7.21
CA PHE A 105 -18.79 3.66 -8.11
C PHE A 105 -19.97 2.91 -8.72
N TYR A 106 -19.76 1.71 -9.25
CA TYR A 106 -20.83 0.89 -9.82
C TYR A 106 -21.91 0.59 -8.79
N ALA A 107 -21.53 0.14 -7.59
CA ALA A 107 -22.48 -0.17 -6.52
C ALA A 107 -23.29 1.06 -6.08
N ARG A 108 -22.62 2.21 -5.87
CA ARG A 108 -23.25 3.41 -5.31
C ARG A 108 -24.02 4.22 -6.36
N ALA A 109 -23.42 4.46 -7.52
CA ALA A 109 -23.95 5.41 -8.52
C ALA A 109 -24.85 4.75 -9.57
N ILE A 110 -24.76 3.42 -9.73
CA ILE A 110 -25.52 2.68 -10.76
C ILE A 110 -26.48 1.68 -10.11
N SER A 111 -25.97 0.70 -9.36
CA SER A 111 -26.80 -0.37 -8.80
C SER A 111 -27.79 0.14 -7.75
N LEU A 112 -27.36 1.03 -6.86
CA LEU A 112 -28.23 1.54 -5.79
C LEU A 112 -29.45 2.32 -6.35
N PRO A 113 -29.32 3.26 -7.31
CA PRO A 113 -30.49 3.88 -7.95
C PRO A 113 -31.39 2.91 -8.70
N TRP A 114 -30.82 1.92 -9.42
CA TRP A 114 -31.62 0.91 -10.12
C TRP A 114 -32.47 0.08 -9.15
N LEU A 115 -31.91 -0.35 -8.03
CA LEU A 115 -32.67 -1.09 -7.01
C LEU A 115 -33.77 -0.25 -6.34
N GLY A 116 -33.64 1.08 -6.36
CA GLY A 116 -34.62 2.02 -5.79
C GLY A 116 -35.72 2.46 -6.75
N ASP A 117 -35.69 2.02 -8.00
CA ASP A 117 -36.67 2.42 -9.01
C ASP A 117 -38.05 1.81 -8.77
N LEU A 118 -39.06 2.27 -9.53
CA LEU A 118 -40.44 1.81 -9.37
C LEU A 118 -40.61 0.32 -9.74
N ASP A 119 -39.81 -0.19 -10.67
CA ASP A 119 -39.93 -1.57 -11.16
C ASP A 119 -39.39 -2.56 -10.11
N HIS A 120 -38.29 -2.22 -9.43
CA HIS A 120 -37.68 -3.05 -8.40
C HIS A 120 -38.41 -2.98 -7.06
N LYS A 121 -39.19 -1.92 -6.80
CA LYS A 121 -40.06 -1.85 -5.62
C LYS A 121 -41.12 -2.94 -5.58
N PHE A 122 -41.49 -3.54 -6.71
CA PHE A 122 -42.39 -4.70 -6.70
C PHE A 122 -41.73 -5.95 -6.11
N ILE A 123 -40.41 -6.08 -6.23
CA ILE A 123 -39.64 -7.24 -5.75
C ILE A 123 -39.08 -6.98 -4.34
N TRP A 124 -38.68 -5.74 -4.06
CA TRP A 124 -38.14 -5.34 -2.77
C TRP A 124 -38.80 -4.04 -2.25
N PRO A 125 -40.02 -4.13 -1.70
CA PRO A 125 -40.83 -2.94 -1.37
C PRO A 125 -40.20 -2.00 -0.34
N ASP A 126 -39.49 -2.57 0.64
CA ASP A 126 -38.88 -1.84 1.75
C ASP A 126 -37.45 -1.36 1.46
N PHE A 127 -36.95 -1.53 0.23
CA PHE A 127 -35.63 -1.05 -0.14
C PHE A 127 -35.61 0.48 -0.28
N ALA A 128 -34.70 1.11 0.46
CA ALA A 128 -34.40 2.53 0.34
C ALA A 128 -33.01 2.69 -0.28
N ALA A 129 -32.96 3.32 -1.45
CA ALA A 129 -31.72 3.62 -2.19
C ALA A 129 -30.93 4.77 -1.52
N GLN A 130 -30.40 4.51 -0.33
CA GLN A 130 -29.53 5.43 0.39
C GLN A 130 -28.21 4.74 0.70
N TRP A 131 -27.10 5.39 0.35
CA TRP A 131 -25.78 4.84 0.63
C TRP A 131 -25.47 4.85 2.12
N GLY A 132 -24.87 3.77 2.63
CA GLY A 132 -24.54 3.65 4.06
C GLY A 132 -25.74 3.37 4.97
N ASN A 133 -26.85 2.85 4.42
CA ASN A 133 -27.96 2.35 5.20
C ASN A 133 -27.99 0.80 5.24
N THR A 134 -28.88 0.26 6.06
CA THR A 134 -29.21 -1.15 6.11
C THR A 134 -30.28 -1.46 5.05
N PRO A 135 -30.00 -2.30 4.04
CA PRO A 135 -31.02 -2.69 3.06
C PRO A 135 -32.08 -3.56 3.71
N ALA A 136 -33.27 -2.98 3.96
CA ALA A 136 -34.48 -3.67 4.44
C ALA A 136 -34.27 -4.66 5.60
N GLY A 137 -33.39 -4.33 6.56
CA GLY A 137 -33.13 -5.16 7.74
C GLY A 137 -32.42 -6.49 7.48
N VAL A 138 -31.86 -6.72 6.29
CA VAL A 138 -31.12 -7.98 5.97
C VAL A 138 -29.81 -8.09 6.73
N VAL A 139 -29.18 -6.94 7.05
CA VAL A 139 -27.97 -6.86 7.88
C VAL A 139 -28.27 -6.10 9.16
N GLU A 140 -27.45 -6.29 10.19
CA GLU A 140 -27.56 -5.50 11.42
C GLU A 140 -27.43 -4.00 11.10
N SER A 141 -28.12 -3.16 11.87
CA SER A 141 -27.99 -1.70 11.73
C SER A 141 -26.56 -1.27 12.06
N PHE A 142 -26.02 -0.37 11.25
CA PHE A 142 -24.70 0.21 11.41
C PHE A 142 -24.73 1.69 11.05
N THR A 143 -23.71 2.42 11.51
CA THR A 143 -23.50 3.83 11.17
C THR A 143 -22.31 3.96 10.23
N ALA A 144 -22.49 4.71 9.14
CA ALA A 144 -21.42 5.00 8.19
C ALA A 144 -20.31 5.84 8.85
N MET A 145 -19.05 5.60 8.46
CA MET A 145 -17.91 6.36 8.96
C MET A 145 -17.90 7.76 8.33
N GLY A 146 -17.95 8.81 9.16
CA GLY A 146 -17.85 10.19 8.70
C GLY A 146 -16.41 10.67 8.53
N PRO A 147 -16.18 11.84 7.91
CA PRO A 147 -14.83 12.35 7.61
C PRO A 147 -14.10 12.95 8.80
N PHE A 148 -14.79 13.19 9.92
CA PHE A 148 -14.24 13.83 11.12
C PHE A 148 -14.34 12.94 12.37
N PRO A 149 -13.39 13.07 13.31
CA PRO A 149 -12.12 13.81 13.21
C PRO A 149 -10.99 12.97 12.61
N ILE A 150 -11.05 11.64 12.74
CA ILE A 150 -9.93 10.73 12.49
C ILE A 150 -9.47 10.73 11.02
N PRO A 151 -10.36 10.60 10.01
CA PRO A 151 -9.94 10.63 8.61
C PRO A 151 -9.28 11.96 8.21
N THR A 152 -9.76 13.07 8.77
CA THR A 152 -9.17 14.40 8.55
C THR A 152 -7.76 14.50 9.17
N ILE A 153 -7.59 14.01 10.40
CA ILE A 153 -6.26 13.95 11.05
C ILE A 153 -5.31 13.08 10.23
N ASN A 154 -5.77 11.92 9.77
CA ASN A 154 -4.99 11.02 8.92
C ASN A 154 -4.58 11.67 7.59
N THR A 155 -5.48 12.44 6.98
CA THR A 155 -5.17 13.26 5.79
C THR A 155 -4.05 14.27 6.08
N ALA A 156 -4.13 14.99 7.21
CA ALA A 156 -3.09 15.93 7.60
C ALA A 156 -1.74 15.23 7.86
N LEU A 157 -1.74 14.07 8.52
CA LEU A 157 -0.54 13.27 8.79
C LEU A 157 0.16 12.84 7.50
N LEU A 158 -0.58 12.31 6.52
CA LEU A 158 0.01 11.86 5.25
C LEU A 158 0.54 13.03 4.43
N LEU A 159 -0.22 14.13 4.30
CA LEU A 159 0.26 15.33 3.59
C LEU A 159 1.51 15.93 4.23
N LEU A 160 1.57 15.97 5.57
CA LEU A 160 2.77 16.38 6.29
C LEU A 160 3.94 15.41 6.06
N SER A 161 3.67 14.10 6.00
CA SER A 161 4.70 13.10 5.73
C SER A 161 5.29 13.22 4.32
N GLY A 162 4.47 13.57 3.33
CA GLY A 162 4.91 13.85 1.96
C GLY A 162 5.76 15.13 1.88
N LEU A 163 5.42 16.15 2.67
CA LEU A 163 6.25 17.35 2.81
C LEU A 163 7.62 17.02 3.43
N THR A 164 7.65 16.29 4.56
CA THR A 164 8.92 15.92 5.20
C THR A 164 9.79 15.04 4.30
N LEU A 165 9.17 14.17 3.50
CA LEU A 165 9.86 13.34 2.52
C LEU A 165 10.49 14.17 1.40
N THR A 166 9.74 15.16 0.89
CA THR A 166 10.23 16.11 -0.12
C THR A 166 11.43 16.90 0.42
N ILE A 167 11.38 17.35 1.68
CA ILE A 167 12.52 18.04 2.31
C ILE A 167 13.72 17.09 2.47
N ALA A 168 13.49 15.82 2.83
CA ALA A 168 14.54 14.81 2.91
C ALA A 168 15.22 14.59 1.55
N HIS A 169 14.44 14.56 0.46
CA HIS A 169 14.96 14.42 -0.90
C HIS A 169 15.86 15.59 -1.29
N HIS A 170 15.40 16.82 -1.08
CA HIS A 170 16.22 18.01 -1.37
C HIS A 170 17.49 18.06 -0.51
N ALA A 171 17.42 17.61 0.74
CA ALA A 171 18.60 17.48 1.59
C ALA A 171 19.60 16.44 1.06
N LEU A 172 19.11 15.34 0.47
CA LEU A 172 19.95 14.30 -0.14
C LEU A 172 20.70 14.85 -1.36
N ILE A 173 20.00 15.55 -2.26
CA ILE A 173 20.57 16.20 -3.44
C ILE A 173 21.59 17.28 -3.02
N ALA A 174 21.34 18.00 -1.92
CA ALA A 174 22.28 18.96 -1.36
C ALA A 174 23.48 18.32 -0.61
N GLY A 175 23.61 16.99 -0.61
CA GLY A 175 24.68 16.26 0.09
C GLY A 175 24.58 16.29 1.63
N LYS A 176 23.45 16.73 2.19
CA LYS A 176 23.26 16.93 3.64
C LYS A 176 22.71 15.67 4.31
N ARG A 177 23.51 14.61 4.37
CA ARG A 177 23.11 13.28 4.87
C ARG A 177 22.39 13.29 6.22
N GLY A 178 22.89 14.04 7.21
CA GLY A 178 22.26 14.12 8.53
C GLY A 178 20.85 14.71 8.49
N LYS A 179 20.62 15.73 7.64
CA LYS A 179 19.29 16.31 7.43
C LYS A 179 18.37 15.35 6.69
N THR A 180 18.88 14.63 5.67
CA THR A 180 18.11 13.60 4.97
C THR A 180 17.59 12.55 5.94
N VAL A 181 18.44 12.01 6.82
CA VAL A 181 18.03 11.01 7.80
C VAL A 181 16.99 11.56 8.77
N GLY A 182 17.20 12.77 9.30
CA GLY A 182 16.27 13.39 10.26
C GLY A 182 14.87 13.60 9.68
N TRP A 183 14.77 14.13 8.45
CA TRP A 183 13.48 14.34 7.79
C TRP A 183 12.82 13.04 7.32
N LEU A 184 13.60 12.07 6.87
CA LEU A 184 13.08 10.75 6.50
C LEU A 184 12.55 9.99 7.73
N ALA A 185 13.22 10.11 8.88
CA ALA A 185 12.72 9.57 10.14
C ALA A 185 11.38 10.20 10.55
N ALA A 186 11.21 11.51 10.34
CA ALA A 186 9.94 12.18 10.56
C ALA A 186 8.83 11.63 9.64
N THR A 187 9.12 11.40 8.35
CA THR A 187 8.15 10.76 7.41
C THR A 187 7.72 9.39 7.92
N VAL A 188 8.68 8.52 8.28
CA VAL A 188 8.38 7.16 8.77
C VAL A 188 7.56 7.21 10.07
N ALA A 189 7.88 8.13 10.99
CA ALA A 189 7.14 8.31 12.22
C ALA A 189 5.69 8.78 11.96
N LEU A 190 5.48 9.73 11.06
CA LEU A 190 4.14 10.20 10.68
C LEU A 190 3.32 9.08 10.04
N GLY A 191 3.92 8.26 9.17
CA GLY A 191 3.28 7.08 8.61
C GLY A 191 2.89 6.03 9.66
N ALA A 192 3.75 5.81 10.67
CA ALA A 192 3.43 4.92 11.78
C ALA A 192 2.26 5.44 12.63
N VAL A 193 2.23 6.76 12.92
CA VAL A 193 1.13 7.40 13.64
C VAL A 193 -0.18 7.30 12.85
N PHE A 194 -0.16 7.51 11.53
CA PHE A 194 -1.30 7.26 10.66
C PHE A 194 -1.84 5.84 10.81
N MET A 195 -0.97 4.82 10.80
CA MET A 195 -1.39 3.43 10.96
C MET A 195 -2.02 3.17 12.34
N CYS A 196 -1.51 3.80 13.41
CA CYS A 196 -2.14 3.70 14.73
C CYS A 196 -3.56 4.27 14.73
N PHE A 197 -3.76 5.44 14.12
CA PHE A 197 -5.10 6.03 13.97
C PHE A 197 -6.02 5.17 13.09
N GLN A 198 -5.50 4.55 12.03
CA GLN A 198 -6.27 3.64 11.18
C GLN A 198 -6.74 2.40 11.94
N VAL A 199 -5.88 1.83 12.79
CA VAL A 199 -6.26 0.70 13.67
C VAL A 199 -7.33 1.14 14.68
N TYR A 200 -7.16 2.31 15.28
CA TYR A 200 -8.17 2.88 16.18
C TYR A 200 -9.52 3.08 15.48
N GLU A 201 -9.52 3.62 14.26
CA GLU A 201 -10.72 3.79 13.45
C GLU A 201 -11.45 2.45 13.22
N TYR A 202 -10.71 1.39 12.91
CA TYR A 202 -11.32 0.06 12.76
C TYR A 202 -11.89 -0.47 14.07
N MET A 203 -11.20 -0.28 15.19
CA MET A 203 -11.73 -0.68 16.50
C MET A 203 -13.03 0.07 16.82
N HIS A 204 -13.08 1.38 16.58
CA HIS A 204 -14.27 2.20 16.76
C HIS A 204 -15.40 1.80 15.80
N ALA A 205 -15.09 1.54 14.53
CA ALA A 205 -16.05 1.07 13.53
C ALA A 205 -16.74 -0.23 13.96
N TYR A 206 -15.96 -1.22 14.44
CA TYR A 206 -16.48 -2.50 14.88
C TYR A 206 -17.28 -2.42 16.19
N SER A 207 -16.80 -1.63 17.16
CA SER A 207 -17.36 -1.62 18.53
C SER A 207 -18.51 -0.63 18.73
N GLU A 208 -18.43 0.57 18.15
CA GLU A 208 -19.39 1.65 18.40
C GLU A 208 -20.35 1.85 17.22
N LEU A 209 -19.88 1.68 15.98
CA LEU A 209 -20.69 1.91 14.78
C LEU A 209 -21.36 0.66 14.22
N ASN A 210 -21.01 -0.52 14.77
CA ASN A 210 -21.40 -1.84 14.24
C ASN A 210 -21.08 -2.01 12.74
N LEU A 211 -20.09 -1.27 12.23
CA LEU A 211 -19.63 -1.30 10.86
C LEU A 211 -18.61 -2.43 10.71
N LYS A 212 -19.05 -3.55 10.14
CA LYS A 212 -18.27 -4.79 9.96
C LYS A 212 -18.06 -5.07 8.47
N LEU A 213 -17.16 -6.00 8.16
CA LEU A 213 -17.05 -6.56 6.80
C LEU A 213 -18.37 -7.15 6.28
N THR A 214 -19.23 -7.59 7.20
CA THR A 214 -20.55 -8.16 6.93
C THR A 214 -21.68 -7.13 6.86
N SER A 215 -21.39 -5.83 7.02
CA SER A 215 -22.38 -4.73 6.91
C SER A 215 -22.73 -4.40 5.46
N GLY A 216 -23.00 -5.44 4.67
CA GLY A 216 -23.35 -5.34 3.25
C GLY A 216 -22.24 -4.76 2.37
N ILE A 217 -22.65 -4.20 1.23
CA ILE A 217 -21.72 -3.64 0.23
C ILE A 217 -20.95 -2.42 0.73
N TYR A 218 -21.54 -1.63 1.65
CA TYR A 218 -20.85 -0.49 2.26
C TYR A 218 -19.65 -0.98 3.09
N GLY A 219 -19.88 -1.89 4.04
CA GLY A 219 -18.83 -2.42 4.90
C GLY A 219 -17.73 -3.14 4.12
N SER A 220 -18.10 -4.01 3.17
CA SER A 220 -17.11 -4.75 2.38
C SER A 220 -16.25 -3.83 1.51
N THR A 221 -16.83 -2.85 0.82
CA THR A 221 -16.05 -1.90 0.01
C THR A 221 -15.23 -0.96 0.87
N PHE A 222 -15.76 -0.48 2.00
CA PHE A 222 -15.03 0.36 2.95
C PHE A 222 -13.74 -0.33 3.41
N TYR A 223 -13.83 -1.53 3.98
CA TYR A 223 -12.68 -2.25 4.53
C TYR A 223 -11.72 -2.77 3.45
N LEU A 224 -12.20 -3.14 2.26
CA LEU A 224 -11.31 -3.51 1.16
C LEU A 224 -10.47 -2.32 0.70
N LEU A 225 -11.11 -1.18 0.42
CA LEU A 225 -10.43 0.02 -0.06
C LEU A 225 -9.44 0.58 0.98
N THR A 226 -9.90 0.80 2.21
CA THR A 226 -9.08 1.35 3.29
C THR A 226 -8.05 0.33 3.80
N GLY A 227 -8.38 -0.97 3.82
CA GLY A 227 -7.48 -2.04 4.24
C GLY A 227 -6.32 -2.26 3.28
N PHE A 228 -6.59 -2.34 1.97
CA PHE A 228 -5.52 -2.41 0.98
C PHE A 228 -4.66 -1.15 0.98
N HIS A 229 -5.25 0.04 1.16
CA HIS A 229 -4.46 1.25 1.31
C HIS A 229 -3.55 1.21 2.55
N GLY A 230 -4.06 0.81 3.71
CA GLY A 230 -3.26 0.63 4.92
C GLY A 230 -2.13 -0.39 4.74
N PHE A 231 -2.36 -1.46 3.98
CA PHE A 231 -1.29 -2.40 3.59
C PHE A 231 -0.20 -1.69 2.76
N HIS A 232 -0.58 -0.88 1.77
CA HIS A 232 0.36 -0.11 0.95
C HIS A 232 1.13 0.93 1.77
N VAL A 233 0.47 1.65 2.70
CA VAL A 233 1.14 2.56 3.64
C VAL A 233 2.18 1.80 4.46
N THR A 234 1.84 0.62 4.97
CA THR A 234 2.78 -0.21 5.75
C THR A 234 3.99 -0.63 4.91
N MET A 235 3.76 -1.09 3.67
CA MET A 235 4.84 -1.45 2.75
C MET A 235 5.72 -0.25 2.41
N GLY A 236 5.12 0.91 2.13
CA GLY A 236 5.84 2.15 1.87
C GLY A 236 6.69 2.58 3.07
N ALA A 237 6.18 2.43 4.29
CA ALA A 237 6.90 2.81 5.50
C ALA A 237 8.11 1.89 5.73
N ILE A 238 7.96 0.59 5.46
CA ILE A 238 9.07 -0.37 5.48
C ILE A 238 10.11 -0.01 4.42
N MET A 239 9.69 0.30 3.19
CA MET A 239 10.60 0.73 2.11
C MET A 239 11.39 1.98 2.51
N LEU A 240 10.72 3.00 3.04
CA LEU A 240 11.36 4.23 3.51
C LEU A 240 12.30 3.98 4.69
N ALA A 241 11.94 3.09 5.62
CA ALA A 241 12.82 2.70 6.72
C ALA A 241 14.09 1.98 6.21
N VAL A 242 13.96 1.08 5.23
CA VAL A 242 15.12 0.44 4.58
C VAL A 242 15.99 1.48 3.87
N VAL A 243 15.40 2.40 3.13
CA VAL A 243 16.10 3.52 2.49
C VAL A 243 16.80 4.39 3.53
N MET A 244 16.16 4.67 4.67
CA MET A 244 16.76 5.44 5.76
C MET A 244 18.04 4.77 6.28
N VAL A 245 17.99 3.47 6.54
CA VAL A 245 19.18 2.70 6.97
C VAL A 245 20.27 2.75 5.89
N ARG A 246 19.92 2.67 4.60
CA ARG A 246 20.87 2.81 3.50
C ARG A 246 21.49 4.22 3.40
N VAL A 247 20.71 5.28 3.62
CA VAL A 247 21.22 6.66 3.72
C VAL A 247 22.21 6.77 4.87
N MET A 248 21.90 6.21 6.05
CA MET A 248 22.80 6.21 7.21
C MET A 248 24.14 5.53 6.91
N LYS A 249 24.11 4.41 6.16
CA LYS A 249 25.30 3.69 5.70
C LYS A 249 26.06 4.40 4.55
N GLY A 250 25.48 5.44 3.95
CA GLY A 250 26.12 6.21 2.88
C GLY A 250 26.00 5.57 1.49
N HIS A 251 24.99 4.73 1.26
CA HIS A 251 24.78 4.02 -0.01
C HIS A 251 24.26 4.93 -1.16
N PHE A 252 24.01 6.21 -0.90
CA PHE A 252 23.39 7.12 -1.86
C PHE A 252 24.22 8.38 -2.02
N THR A 253 24.34 8.84 -3.27
CA THR A 253 24.96 10.12 -3.62
C THR A 253 23.92 11.05 -4.27
N PRO A 254 24.18 12.36 -4.35
CA PRO A 254 23.29 13.29 -5.06
C PRO A 254 23.00 12.90 -6.51
N GLU A 255 23.88 12.14 -7.17
CA GLU A 255 23.73 11.70 -8.55
C GLU A 255 23.20 10.27 -8.66
N HIS A 256 23.38 9.44 -7.62
CA HIS A 256 23.03 8.02 -7.60
C HIS A 256 22.21 7.67 -6.36
N HIS A 257 20.89 7.81 -6.48
CA HIS A 257 19.95 7.57 -5.38
C HIS A 257 18.57 7.05 -5.82
N PHE A 258 18.51 6.29 -6.92
CA PHE A 258 17.23 5.74 -7.41
C PHE A 258 16.46 4.97 -6.34
N GLY A 259 17.13 4.18 -5.49
CA GLY A 259 16.44 3.45 -4.41
C GLY A 259 15.67 4.38 -3.45
N PHE A 260 16.17 5.60 -3.23
CA PHE A 260 15.44 6.63 -2.48
C PHE A 260 14.27 7.18 -3.32
N GLU A 261 14.51 7.56 -4.57
CA GLU A 261 13.45 8.13 -5.43
C GLU A 261 12.32 7.16 -5.69
N GLY A 262 12.60 5.87 -5.92
CA GLY A 262 11.58 4.84 -6.11
C GLY A 262 10.70 4.69 -4.87
N ALA A 263 11.29 4.67 -3.67
CA ALA A 263 10.50 4.67 -2.43
C ALA A 263 9.71 5.96 -2.24
N ALA A 264 10.26 7.11 -2.67
CA ALA A 264 9.57 8.38 -2.60
C ALA A 264 8.37 8.48 -3.56
N TRP A 265 8.54 7.98 -4.79
CA TRP A 265 7.45 7.86 -5.77
C TRP A 265 6.34 6.96 -5.26
N TYR A 266 6.69 5.82 -4.64
CA TYR A 266 5.71 4.93 -4.02
C TYR A 266 4.94 5.62 -2.89
N TRP A 267 5.64 6.33 -1.99
CA TRP A 267 5.00 7.04 -0.89
C TRP A 267 4.01 8.11 -1.37
N HIS A 268 4.40 8.93 -2.35
CA HIS A 268 3.49 9.90 -2.95
C HIS A 268 2.31 9.27 -3.68
N PHE A 269 2.50 8.11 -4.32
CA PHE A 269 1.39 7.33 -4.87
C PHE A 269 0.38 6.96 -3.76
N VAL A 270 0.87 6.46 -2.62
CA VAL A 270 0.03 6.11 -1.48
C VAL A 270 -0.72 7.35 -0.92
N ASP A 271 -0.07 8.51 -0.86
CA ASP A 271 -0.72 9.78 -0.48
C ASP A 271 -1.87 10.14 -1.42
N VAL A 272 -1.66 10.03 -2.74
CA VAL A 272 -2.69 10.35 -3.74
C VAL A 272 -3.89 9.40 -3.65
N VAL A 273 -3.65 8.10 -3.46
CA VAL A 273 -4.74 7.14 -3.24
C VAL A 273 -5.53 7.48 -1.99
N TRP A 274 -4.87 7.89 -0.90
CA TRP A 274 -5.55 8.32 0.32
C TRP A 274 -6.47 9.52 0.07
N LEU A 275 -6.03 10.53 -0.68
CA LEU A 275 -6.88 11.68 -1.01
C LEU A 275 -8.14 11.25 -1.77
N GLY A 276 -7.99 10.30 -2.71
CA GLY A 276 -9.13 9.68 -3.40
C GLY A 276 -10.08 8.97 -2.43
N LEU A 277 -9.54 8.19 -1.49
CA LEU A 277 -10.33 7.53 -0.44
C LEU A 277 -11.05 8.53 0.46
N TYR A 278 -10.32 9.53 0.95
CA TYR A 278 -10.85 10.57 1.83
C TYR A 278 -12.08 11.24 1.21
N ILE A 279 -12.00 11.61 -0.07
CA ILE A 279 -13.13 12.24 -0.77
C ILE A 279 -14.25 11.21 -1.06
N VAL A 280 -13.93 10.08 -1.69
CA VAL A 280 -14.98 9.20 -2.24
C VAL A 280 -15.63 8.32 -1.17
N VAL A 281 -14.89 7.91 -0.15
CA VAL A 281 -15.36 6.97 0.87
C VAL A 281 -15.97 7.70 2.07
N TYR A 282 -15.38 8.82 2.50
CA TYR A 282 -15.79 9.51 3.74
C TYR A 282 -16.68 10.73 3.49
N TRP A 283 -16.55 11.43 2.36
CA TRP A 283 -17.37 12.61 2.07
C TRP A 283 -18.59 12.33 1.19
N LEU A 284 -18.42 11.49 0.18
CA LEU A 284 -19.47 11.07 -0.76
C LEU A 284 -20.14 9.79 -0.29
#